data_AF-A0A920H770-F1
#
_entry.id   AF-A0A920H770-F1
#
_cell.length_a   1.000
_cell.length_b   1.000
_cell.length_c   1.000
_cell.angle_alpha   90.00
_cell.angle_beta   90.00
_cell.angle_gamma   90.00
#
_symmetry.space_group_name_H-M   'P 1'
#
loop_
_entity.id
_entity.type
_entity.pdbx_description
1 polymer ?
#
loop_
_entity_poly.entity_id
_entity_poly.type
_entity_poly.pdbx_seq_one_letter_code
_entity_poly.pdbx_strand_id
1 'polypeptide(L)' 'MHAVSKYIDLAKENNISPTTLALSFVNDRPFVGSNIIGATNLKQLAQNIDSINTKLSKELLNEINKIHNDIPNPAP' A
#
# COMPACT_ATOMS: atom_id res chain seq x y z
N MET A 1 7.96 1.54 14.80
CA MET A 1 8.32 2.14 13.49
C MET A 1 8.92 1.15 12.50
N HIS A 2 9.45 -0.02 12.91
CA HIS A 2 10.12 -0.96 12.01
C HIS A 2 9.26 -1.47 10.83
N ALA A 3 7.95 -1.72 11.02
CA ALA A 3 7.08 -2.16 9.94
C ALA A 3 6.92 -1.11 8.82
N VAL A 4 6.70 0.15 9.19
CA VAL A 4 6.53 1.26 8.23
C VAL A 4 7.78 1.42 7.36
N SER A 5 8.97 1.38 7.97
CA SER A 5 10.24 1.45 7.23
C SER A 5 10.37 0.32 6.20
N LYS A 6 10.05 -0.93 6.58
CA LYS A 6 10.10 -2.08 5.67
C LYS A 6 9.17 -1.90 4.45
N TYR A 7 7.95 -1.40 4.65
CA TYR A 7 7.02 -1.15 3.53
C TYR A 7 7.47 0.02 2.64
N ILE A 8 8.05 1.06 3.22
CA ILE A 8 8.62 2.19 2.45
C ILE A 8 9.77 1.71 1.57
N ASP A 9 10.66 0.88 2.10
CA ASP A 9 11.80 0.37 1.36
C ASP A 9 11.35 -0.60 0.26
N LEU A 10 10.38 -1.49 0.54
CA LEU A 10 9.75 -2.34 -0.48
C LEU A 10 9.12 -1.52 -1.62
N ALA A 11 8.44 -0.41 -1.30
CA ALA A 11 7.85 0.48 -2.30
C ALA A 11 8.93 1.08 -3.22
N LYS A 12 10.04 1.55 -2.63
CA LYS A 12 11.19 2.11 -3.38
C LYS A 12 11.82 1.07 -4.30
N GLU A 13 12.06 -0.15 -3.81
CA GLU A 13 12.63 -1.25 -4.60
C GLU A 13 11.77 -1.59 -5.82
N ASN A 14 10.45 -1.39 -5.72
CA ASN A 14 9.48 -1.64 -6.79
C ASN A 14 9.11 -0.38 -7.59
N ASN A 15 9.83 0.73 -7.40
CA ASN A 15 9.62 2.00 -8.10
C ASN A 15 8.18 2.55 -8.01
N ILE A 16 7.51 2.32 -6.88
CA ILE A 16 6.19 2.89 -6.59
C ILE A 16 6.23 3.69 -5.30
N SER A 17 5.30 4.63 -5.13
CA SER A 17 5.24 5.37 -3.87
C SER A 17 4.68 4.49 -2.74
N PRO A 18 5.04 4.76 -1.47
CA PRO A 18 4.44 4.08 -0.33
C PRO A 18 2.91 4.22 -0.30
N THR A 19 2.40 5.39 -0.71
CA THR A 19 0.97 5.68 -0.84
C THR A 19 0.30 4.77 -1.87
N THR A 20 0.90 4.66 -3.06
CA THR A 20 0.37 3.79 -4.12
C THR A 20 0.42 2.33 -3.70
N LEU A 21 1.52 1.86 -3.08
CA LEU A 21 1.62 0.50 -2.53
C LEU A 21 0.47 0.20 -1.55
N ALA A 22 0.27 1.09 -0.56
CA ALA A 22 -0.73 0.90 0.49
C ALA A 22 -2.17 0.91 -0.08
N LEU A 23 -2.51 1.91 -0.90
CA LEU A 23 -3.86 2.04 -1.43
C LEU A 23 -4.19 0.91 -2.42
N SER A 24 -3.25 0.52 -3.27
CA SER A 24 -3.45 -0.59 -4.22
C SER A 24 -3.67 -1.91 -3.49
N PHE A 25 -2.95 -2.15 -2.38
CA PHE A 25 -3.17 -3.33 -1.55
C PHE A 25 -4.59 -3.39 -0.99
N VAL A 26 -5.10 -2.26 -0.47
CA VAL A 26 -6.47 -2.16 0.06
C VAL A 26 -7.51 -2.36 -1.04
N ASN A 27 -7.32 -1.70 -2.20
CA ASN A 27 -8.23 -1.78 -3.34
C ASN A 27 -8.38 -3.21 -3.89
N ASP A 28 -7.33 -4.03 -3.80
CA ASP A 28 -7.29 -5.40 -4.34
C ASP A 28 -7.94 -6.45 -3.41
N ARG A 29 -8.38 -6.07 -2.20
CA ARG A 29 -9.00 -7.03 -1.27
C ARG A 29 -10.47 -7.31 -1.66
N PRO A 30 -10.88 -8.58 -1.81
CA PRO A 30 -12.22 -8.91 -2.32
C PRO A 30 -13.37 -8.50 -1.39
N PHE A 31 -13.07 -8.22 -0.12
CA PHE A 31 -14.04 -7.80 0.89
C PHE A 31 -14.12 -6.27 1.06
N VAL A 32 -13.31 -5.50 0.32
CA VAL A 32 -13.34 -4.04 0.36
C VAL A 32 -14.29 -3.53 -0.70
N GLY A 33 -15.41 -2.94 -0.29
CA GLY A 33 -16.36 -2.32 -1.22
C GLY A 33 -15.91 -0.95 -1.73
N SER A 34 -15.28 -0.14 -0.87
CA SER A 34 -14.72 1.16 -1.20
C SER A 34 -13.58 1.53 -0.25
N ASN A 35 -12.59 2.27 -0.75
CA ASN A 35 -11.46 2.78 0.00
C ASN A 35 -11.64 4.29 0.24
N ILE A 36 -11.80 4.71 1.50
CA ILE A 36 -11.99 6.11 1.87
C ILE A 36 -10.61 6.78 2.00
N ILE A 37 -10.26 7.60 1.01
CA ILE A 37 -8.96 8.28 0.95
C ILE A 37 -9.02 9.70 1.55
N GLY A 38 -7.96 10.07 2.28
CA GLY A 38 -7.76 11.43 2.80
C GLY A 38 -6.68 12.19 2.01
N ALA A 39 -6.92 13.46 1.72
CA ALA A 39 -5.96 14.35 1.08
C ALA A 39 -6.16 15.79 1.56
N THR A 40 -5.07 16.53 1.80
CA THR A 40 -5.10 17.95 2.16
C THR A 40 -4.78 18.87 0.97
N ASN A 41 -4.43 18.30 -0.18
CA ASN A 41 -4.17 19.04 -1.41
C ASN A 41 -4.45 18.18 -2.66
N LEU A 42 -4.56 18.84 -3.82
CA LEU A 42 -4.92 18.20 -5.08
C LEU A 42 -3.87 17.20 -5.58
N LYS A 43 -2.59 17.38 -5.27
CA LYS A 43 -1.53 16.45 -5.68
C LYS A 43 -1.67 15.10 -4.97
N GLN A 44 -1.94 15.13 -3.67
CA GLN A 44 -2.24 13.92 -2.89
C GLN A 44 -3.51 13.25 -3.40
N LEU A 45 -4.57 14.03 -3.64
CA LEU A 45 -5.83 13.48 -4.14
C LEU A 45 -5.64 12.76 -5.49
N ALA A 46 -4.95 13.39 -6.43
CA ALA A 46 -4.65 12.80 -7.74
C ALA A 46 -3.86 11.48 -7.59
N GLN A 47 -2.76 11.50 -6.82
CA GLN A 47 -1.96 10.30 -6.55
C GLN A 47 -2.78 9.18 -5.91
N ASN A 48 -3.66 9.51 -4.97
CA ASN A 48 -4.47 8.54 -4.25
C ASN A 48 -5.50 7.88 -5.18
N ILE A 49 -6.14 8.67 -6.06
CA ILE A 49 -7.10 8.15 -7.03
C ILE A 49 -6.40 7.25 -8.06
N ASP A 50 -5.22 7.66 -8.53
CA ASP A 50 -4.44 6.89 -9.52
C ASP A 50 -4.02 5.50 -9.02
N SER A 51 -4.04 5.25 -7.70
CA SER A 51 -3.74 3.94 -7.12
C SER A 51 -4.64 2.82 -7.64
N ILE A 52 -5.85 3.12 -8.12
CA ILE A 52 -6.76 2.11 -8.71
C ILE A 52 -6.18 1.44 -9.96
N ASN A 53 -5.27 2.13 -10.65
CA ASN A 53 -4.65 1.62 -11.88
C ASN A 53 -3.43 0.72 -11.60
N THR A 54 -3.01 0.62 -10.35
CA THR A 54 -1.85 -0.19 -9.96
C THR A 54 -2.31 -1.55 -9.47
N LYS A 55 -1.91 -2.61 -10.19
CA LYS A 55 -2.06 -4.00 -9.74
C LYS A 55 -0.76 -4.51 -9.15
N LEU A 56 -0.81 -4.96 -7.91
CA LEU A 56 0.34 -5.56 -7.24
C LEU A 56 0.57 -6.97 -7.81
N SER A 57 1.82 -7.27 -8.16
CA SER A 57 2.18 -8.61 -8.62
C SER A 57 2.08 -9.62 -7.49
N LYS A 58 2.02 -10.92 -7.82
CA LYS A 58 1.99 -11.99 -6.81
C LYS A 58 3.26 -11.97 -5.95
N GLU A 59 4.39 -11.67 -6.57
CA GLU A 59 5.69 -11.56 -5.91
C GLU A 59 5.66 -10.43 -4.89
N LEU A 60 5.18 -9.25 -5.26
CA LEU A 60 5.08 -8.10 -4.37
C LEU A 60 4.10 -8.35 -3.22
N LEU A 61 2.96 -9.01 -3.49
CA LEU A 61 2.02 -9.44 -2.45
C LEU A 61 2.67 -10.43 -1.47
N ASN A 62 3.52 -11.34 -1.95
CA ASN A 62 4.24 -12.27 -1.08
C ASN A 62 5.24 -11.53 -0.17
N GLU A 63 5.95 -10.52 -0.68
CA GLU A 63 6.84 -9.69 0.14
C GLU A 63 6.07 -8.88 1.20
N ILE A 64 4.92 -8.31 0.84
CA ILE A 64 4.02 -7.66 1.81
C ILE A 64 3.62 -8.64 2.92
N ASN A 65 3.21 -9.86 2.55
CA ASN A 65 2.81 -10.89 3.51
C ASN A 65 3.97 -11.32 4.42
N LYS A 66 5.20 -11.40 3.91
CA LYS A 66 6.39 -11.67 4.75
C LYS A 66 6.59 -10.58 5.79
N ILE A 67 6.53 -9.30 5.39
CA ILE A 67 6.66 -8.17 6.32
C ILE A 67 5.54 -8.21 7.38
N HIS A 68 4.31 -8.52 6.98
CA HIS A 68 3.18 -8.65 7.91
C HIS A 68 3.36 -9.82 8.88
N ASN A 69 3.83 -10.98 8.41
CA ASN A 69 4.07 -12.14 9.27
C ASN A 69 5.20 -11.91 10.28
N ASP A 70 6.25 -11.17 9.89
CA ASP A 70 7.34 -10.77 10.79
C ASP A 70 6.86 -9.81 11.89
N ILE A 71 5.95 -8.89 11.53
CA ILE A 71 5.47 -7.83 12.42
C ILE A 71 3.94 -7.71 12.28
N PRO A 72 3.18 -8.64 12.87
CA PRO A 72 1.73 -8.68 12.72
C PRO A 72 1.07 -7.54 13.49
N ASN A 73 0.06 -6.93 12.87
CA ASN A 73 -0.83 -5.91 13.46
C ASN A 73 -0.11 -4.87 14.36
N PRO A 74 0.91 -4.16 13.85
CA PRO A 74 1.71 -3.23 14.67
C PRO A 74 0.96 -1.97 15.11
N ALA A 75 -0.20 -1.71 14.52
CA ALA A 75 -1.10 -0.60 14.85
C ALA A 75 -2.56 -1.12 14.74
N PRO A 76 -3.11 -1.71 15.82
CA PRO A 76 -4.49 -2.20 15.86
C PRO A 76 -5.53 -1.08 15.96
#